data_AF-A0A2G1YTK4-F1
#
_entry.id   AF-A0A2G1YTK4-F1
#
_cell.length_a   1.000
_cell.length_b   1.000
_cell.length_c   1.000
_cell.angle_alpha   90.00
_cell.angle_beta   90.00
_cell.angle_gamma   90.00
#
_symmetry.space_group_name_H-M   'P 1'
#
loop_
_entity.id
_entity.type
_entity.pdbx_description
1 polymer ?
#
loop_
_entity_poly.entity_id
_entity_poly.type
_entity_poly.pdbx_seq_one_letter_code
_entity_poly.pdbx_strand_id
1 'polypeptide(L)' 'MDILDDADLKRAGQAFCVGEDLYGVSVTQLKERLTILEAEQARIAREIDKKTKDLSSAETFFKKT' A
#
# COMPACT_ATOMS: atom_id res chain seq x y z
N MET A 1 -14.02 25.28 -16.81
CA MET A 1 -12.88 24.35 -16.93
C MET A 1 -11.99 24.71 -15.76
N ASP A 2 -12.16 24.02 -14.64
CA ASP A 2 -11.41 24.33 -13.43
C ASP A 2 -9.94 24.00 -13.67
N ILE A 3 -9.12 25.04 -13.63
CA ILE A 3 -7.66 24.92 -13.70
C ILE A 3 -7.27 24.34 -12.35
N LEU A 4 -6.97 23.03 -12.32
CA LEU A 4 -6.29 22.39 -11.19
C LEU A 4 -5.09 23.26 -10.83
N ASP A 5 -5.07 23.77 -9.60
CA ASP A 5 -4.01 24.63 -9.15
C ASP A 5 -2.68 23.83 -9.02
N ASP A 6 -1.55 24.53 -9.09
CA ASP A 6 -0.23 23.89 -8.96
C ASP A 6 -0.05 23.17 -7.62
N ALA A 7 -0.82 23.54 -6.58
CA ALA A 7 -0.77 22.90 -5.27
C ALA A 7 -1.50 21.54 -5.27
N ASP A 8 -2.60 21.42 -6.00
CA ASP A 8 -3.35 20.18 -6.23
C ASP A 8 -2.53 19.21 -7.09
N LEU A 9 -1.84 19.73 -8.11
CA LEU A 9 -0.92 18.92 -8.93
C LEU A 9 0.26 18.40 -8.10
N LYS A 10 0.79 19.23 -7.20
CA LYS A 10 1.89 18.85 -6.28
C LYS A 10 1.44 17.87 -5.20
N ARG A 11 0.20 18.00 -4.69
CA ARG A 11 -0.41 17.05 -3.74
C ARG A 11 -0.69 15.69 -4.38
N ALA A 12 -1.11 15.66 -5.65
CA ALA A 12 -1.34 14.43 -6.39
C ALA A 12 -0.04 13.68 -6.73
N GLY A 13 1.08 14.39 -6.84
CA GLY A 13 2.39 13.83 -7.19
C GLY A 13 3.27 13.39 -6.00
N GLN A 14 2.91 13.71 -4.75
CA GLN A 14 3.70 13.29 -3.59
C GLN A 14 3.34 11.86 -3.17
N ALA A 15 4.23 10.91 -3.47
CA ALA A 15 4.25 9.64 -2.77
C ALA A 15 4.52 9.91 -1.29
N PHE A 16 3.57 9.55 -0.42
CA PHE A 16 3.73 9.66 1.03
C PHE A 16 4.56 8.47 1.55
N CYS A 17 5.42 8.72 2.53
CA CYS A 17 6.34 7.72 3.09
C CYS A 17 5.92 7.30 4.50
N VAL A 18 6.13 6.02 4.84
CA VAL A 18 5.90 5.53 6.22
C VAL A 18 6.87 6.24 7.17
N GLY A 19 6.33 6.82 8.24
CA GLY A 19 7.12 7.51 9.27
C GLY A 19 7.50 8.95 8.92
N GLU A 20 6.97 9.52 7.84
CA GLU A 20 7.14 10.96 7.56
C GLU A 20 6.41 11.83 8.58
N ASP A 21 6.87 13.07 8.74
CA ASP A 21 6.16 14.08 9.52
C ASP A 21 4.83 14.43 8.85
N LEU A 22 3.77 14.48 9.65
CA LEU A 22 2.40 14.75 9.22
C LEU A 22 1.97 16.20 9.50
N TYR A 23 2.88 17.04 10.00
CA TYR A 23 2.58 18.46 10.21
C TYR A 23 2.13 19.14 8.91
N GLY A 24 0.99 19.84 8.96
CA GLY A 24 0.40 20.52 7.80
C GLY A 24 -0.43 19.64 6.86
N VAL A 25 -0.58 18.34 7.16
CA VAL A 25 -1.46 17.44 6.39
C VAL A 25 -2.90 17.52 6.93
N SER A 26 -3.87 17.75 6.04
CA SER A 26 -5.28 17.83 6.43
C SER A 26 -5.87 16.47 6.81
N VAL A 27 -6.95 16.47 7.60
CA VAL A 27 -7.69 15.26 7.98
C VAL A 27 -8.16 14.46 6.76
N THR A 28 -8.62 15.14 5.69
CA THR A 28 -9.05 14.47 4.45
C THR A 28 -7.89 13.75 3.78
N GLN A 29 -6.72 14.40 3.67
CA GLN A 29 -5.52 13.76 3.13
C GLN A 29 -5.07 12.58 3.99
N LEU A 30 -5.15 12.68 5.32
CA LEU A 30 -4.83 11.56 6.21
C LEU A 30 -5.77 10.37 5.97
N LYS A 31 -7.06 10.60 5.74
CA LYS A 31 -8.03 9.54 5.39
C LYS A 31 -7.74 8.90 4.03
N GLU A 32 -7.39 9.70 3.02
CA GLU A 32 -7.00 9.22 1.70
C GLU A 32 -5.73 8.34 1.80
N ARG A 33 -4.71 8.83 2.49
CA ARG A 33 -3.47 8.09 2.75
C ARG A 33 -3.73 6.78 3.48
N LEU A 34 -4.57 6.80 4.52
CA LEU A 34 -4.95 5.61 5.26
C LEU A 34 -5.61 4.56 4.35
N THR A 35 -6.56 4.99 3.51
CA THR A 35 -7.24 4.10 2.55
C THR A 35 -6.25 3.42 1.60
N ILE A 36 -5.27 4.15 1.10
CA ILE A 36 -4.23 3.62 0.21
C ILE A 36 -3.33 2.62 0.95
N LEU A 37 -2.91 2.95 2.18
CA LEU A 37 -2.07 2.06 3.00
C LEU A 37 -2.79 0.75 3.38
N GLU A 38 -4.08 0.81 3.69
CA GLU A 38 -4.91 -0.38 3.95
C GLU A 38 -5.02 -1.27 2.71
N ALA A 39 -5.22 -0.67 1.53
CA ALA A 39 -5.24 -1.42 0.27
C ALA A 39 -3.88 -2.11 0.01
N GLU A 40 -2.78 -1.43 0.32
CA GLU A 40 -1.43 -1.98 0.17
C GLU A 40 -1.15 -3.09 1.19
N GLN A 41 -1.58 -2.94 2.44
CA GLN A 41 -1.53 -4.00 3.44
C GLN A 41 -2.27 -5.25 2.97
N ALA A 42 -3.47 -5.09 2.42
CA ALA A 42 -4.24 -6.21 1.87
C ALA A 42 -3.54 -6.87 0.67
N ARG A 43 -2.88 -6.09 -0.19
CA ARG A 43 -2.07 -6.63 -1.31
C ARG A 43 -0.91 -7.47 -0.81
N ILE A 44 -0.15 -6.95 0.16
CA ILE A 44 1.00 -7.66 0.74
C ILE A 44 0.55 -8.95 1.44
N ALA A 45 -0.56 -8.91 2.20
CA ALA A 45 -1.12 -10.09 2.84
C ALA A 45 -1.46 -11.20 1.84
N ARG A 46 -2.07 -10.86 0.69
CA ARG A 46 -2.36 -11.84 -0.38
C ARG A 46 -1.10 -12.46 -0.96
N GLU A 47 -0.04 -11.68 -1.15
CA GLU A 47 1.23 -12.20 -1.66
C GLU A 47 1.93 -13.11 -0.64
N ILE A 48 1.84 -12.79 0.66
CA ILE A 48 2.31 -13.67 1.75
C ILE A 48 1.56 -15.00 1.71
N ASP A 49 0.23 -14.96 1.62
CA ASP A 49 -0.60 -16.18 1.58
C ASP A 49 -0.26 -17.05 0.37
N LYS A 50 -0.08 -16.44 -0.80
CA LYS A 50 0.32 -17.15 -2.03
C LYS A 50 1.67 -17.84 -1.84
N LYS A 51 2.69 -17.12 -1.39
CA LYS A 51 4.04 -17.66 -1.18
C LYS A 51 4.06 -18.77 -0.14
N THR A 52 3.28 -18.64 0.93
CA THR A 52 3.15 -19.66 1.98
C THR A 52 2.55 -20.96 1.41
N LYS A 53 1.52 -20.85 0.57
CA LYS A 53 0.89 -22.01 -0.09
C LYS A 53 1.86 -22.70 -1.05
N ASP A 54 2.60 -21.93 -1.84
CA ASP A 54 3.61 -22.47 -2.75
C ASP A 54 4.70 -23.24 -1.98
N LEU A 55 5.18 -22.70 -0.86
CA LEU A 55 6.14 -23.38 0.02
C LEU A 55 5.58 -24.68 0.59
N SER A 56 4.37 -24.66 1.14
CA SER A 56 3.73 -25.86 1.71
C SER A 56 3.52 -26.98 0.67
N SER A 57 3.23 -26.60 -0.58
CA SER A 57 3.06 -27.53 -1.69
C SER A 57 4.39 -28.17 -2.08
N ALA A 58 5.46 -27.37 -2.13
CA ALA A 58 6.81 -27.85 -2.37
C ALA A 58 7.27 -28.80 -1.25
N GLU A 59 7.11 -28.43 0.02
CA GLU A 59 7.46 -29.27 1.17
C GLU A 59 6.72 -30.60 1.17
N THR A 60 5.44 -30.61 0.79
CA THR A 60 4.62 -31.83 0.70
C THR A 60 5.10 -32.76 -0.41
N PHE A 61 5.57 -32.20 -1.53
CA PHE A 61 6.13 -32.98 -2.64
C PHE A 61 7.46 -33.64 -2.24
N PHE A 62 8.37 -32.88 -1.62
CA PHE A 62 9.69 -33.40 -1.22
C PHE A 62 9.62 -34.40 -0.05
N LYS A 63 8.66 -34.29 0.87
CA LYS A 63 8.48 -35.28 1.95
C LYS A 63 7.92 -36.64 1.50
N LYS A 64 7.37 -36.72 0.28
CA LYS A 64 6.81 -37.96 -0.29
C LYS A 64 7.77 -38.71 -1.21
N THR A 65 8.98 -38.18 -1.43
CA THR A 65 10.07 -38.84 -2.16
C THR A 65 11.05 -39.42 -1.14
#